data_AF-A0A1E1EZV4-F1
#
_entry.id   AF-A0A1E1EZV4-F1
#
_cell.length_a   1.000
_cell.length_b   1.000
_cell.length_c   1.000
_cell.angle_alpha   90.00
_cell.angle_beta   90.00
_cell.angle_gamma   90.00
#
_symmetry.space_group_name_H-M   'P 1'
#
loop_
_entity.id
_entity.type
_entity.pdbx_description
1 polymer ?
#
loop_
_entity_poly.entity_id
_entity_poly.type
_entity_poly.pdbx_seq_one_letter_code
_entity_poly.pdbx_strand_id
1 'polypeptide(L)'
;MRQCGYVKLDYLARTRRKEYPRLFADGRRPVVLYNPHFDPKISSWRDAQRLIEIFAGQDHYNLIVAPHIRISEGMTAHEMAEWHALAVPGRIIIDFHSRKMVDMSYVLASDIYLGDVSSQLYEFLHEPRPVAFLNSHQVHWADDPRYAGWRLGSVATDADNILDTIHQAVMEHPGRIEDQEAAVDNAFGDWRGASVRGAEAIGTFLGL
;
A
#
# COMPACT_ATOMS: atom_id res chain seq x y z
N MET A 1 -19.83 -2.64 -22.46
CA MET A 1 -19.08 -3.55 -21.57
C MET A 1 -19.92 -3.76 -20.32
N ARG A 2 -20.11 -4.99 -19.82
CA ARG A 2 -20.74 -5.21 -18.50
C ARG A 2 -19.63 -5.16 -17.46
N GLN A 3 -19.62 -4.15 -16.60
CA GLN A 3 -18.68 -4.00 -15.49
C GLN A 3 -19.48 -4.00 -14.19
N CYS A 4 -19.08 -4.79 -13.19
CA CYS A 4 -19.75 -4.83 -11.90
C CYS A 4 -19.15 -3.84 -10.88
N GLY A 5 -17.96 -3.30 -11.15
CA GLY A 5 -17.19 -2.48 -10.20
C GLY A 5 -16.22 -3.32 -9.39
N TYR A 6 -15.54 -2.71 -8.41
CA TYR A 6 -14.48 -3.38 -7.65
C TYR A 6 -15.02 -4.15 -6.44
N VAL A 7 -15.28 -5.46 -6.62
CA VAL A 7 -15.94 -6.35 -5.65
C VAL A 7 -15.24 -6.39 -4.28
N LYS A 8 -13.90 -6.31 -4.25
CA LYS A 8 -13.15 -6.38 -2.98
C LYS A 8 -13.50 -5.21 -2.06
N LEU A 9 -13.62 -3.98 -2.57
CA LEU A 9 -14.01 -2.82 -1.74
C LEU A 9 -15.47 -2.91 -1.28
N ASP A 10 -16.39 -3.39 -2.14
CA ASP A 10 -17.78 -3.64 -1.73
C ASP A 10 -17.85 -4.67 -0.60
N TYR A 11 -17.10 -5.76 -0.72
CA TYR A 11 -17.00 -6.79 0.31
C TYR A 11 -16.50 -6.19 1.64
N LEU A 12 -15.42 -5.40 1.61
CA LEU A 12 -14.89 -4.75 2.81
C LEU A 12 -15.92 -3.82 3.45
N ALA A 13 -16.55 -2.93 2.67
CA ALA A 13 -17.55 -2.00 3.18
C ALA A 13 -18.73 -2.71 3.85
N ARG A 14 -19.12 -3.89 3.34
CA ARG A 14 -20.19 -4.71 3.91
C ARG A 14 -19.77 -5.56 5.11
N THR A 15 -18.48 -5.86 5.26
CA THR A 15 -17.96 -6.80 6.28
C THR A 15 -17.15 -6.13 7.38
N ARG A 16 -17.00 -4.81 7.35
CA ARG A 16 -16.28 -3.91 8.29
C ARG A 16 -16.64 -4.02 9.78
N ARG A 17 -17.42 -5.02 10.18
CA ARG A 17 -17.59 -5.47 11.57
C ARG A 17 -16.42 -6.32 12.11
N LYS A 18 -15.44 -6.71 11.30
CA LYS A 18 -14.24 -7.40 11.82
C LYS A 18 -13.21 -6.37 12.28
N GLU A 19 -13.03 -6.27 13.60
CA GLU A 19 -11.82 -5.69 14.19
C GLU A 19 -10.61 -6.39 13.55
N TYR A 20 -9.82 -5.66 12.76
CA TYR A 20 -8.58 -6.21 12.22
C TYR A 20 -7.59 -6.38 13.37
N PRO A 21 -6.80 -7.47 13.38
CA PRO A 21 -5.87 -7.73 14.47
C PRO A 21 -4.90 -6.56 14.61
N ARG A 22 -4.70 -6.07 15.85
CA ARG A 22 -3.58 -5.18 16.13
C ARG A 22 -2.29 -5.95 15.86
N LEU A 23 -1.59 -5.57 14.79
CA LEU A 23 -0.35 -6.22 14.38
C LEU A 23 0.82 -5.87 15.30
N PHE A 24 0.74 -4.72 15.96
CA PHE A 24 1.73 -4.22 16.91
C PHE A 24 1.10 -4.06 18.29
N ALA A 25 1.80 -4.54 19.32
CA ALA A 25 1.28 -4.61 20.68
C ALA A 25 1.26 -3.25 21.40
N ASP A 26 2.07 -2.28 20.95
CA ASP A 26 2.22 -0.98 21.61
C ASP A 26 1.02 -0.05 21.39
N GLY A 27 0.32 -0.19 20.25
CA GLY A 27 -0.84 0.60 19.84
C GLY A 27 -0.59 2.12 19.79
N ARG A 28 0.68 2.54 19.83
CA ARG A 28 1.10 3.93 20.04
C ARG A 28 1.74 4.57 18.82
N ARG A 29 2.44 3.77 18.01
CA ARG A 29 3.17 4.24 16.83
C ARG A 29 2.29 4.08 15.59
N PRO A 30 2.17 5.11 14.74
CA PRO A 30 1.55 4.94 13.44
C PRO A 30 2.27 3.86 12.63
N VAL A 31 1.51 3.09 11.85
CA VAL A 31 2.00 1.98 11.05
C VAL A 31 2.17 2.42 9.60
N VAL A 32 3.39 2.30 9.08
CA VAL A 32 3.72 2.54 7.68
C VAL A 32 3.70 1.23 6.92
N LEU A 33 2.93 1.16 5.82
CA LEU A 33 2.96 0.05 4.87
C LEU A 33 3.90 0.39 3.73
N TYR A 34 5.04 -0.29 3.66
CA TYR A 34 5.94 -0.23 2.50
C TYR A 34 5.57 -1.30 1.48
N ASN A 35 5.03 -0.88 0.33
CA ASN A 35 4.55 -1.75 -0.75
C ASN A 35 5.15 -1.36 -2.12
N PRO A 36 6.42 -1.70 -2.38
CA PRO A 36 7.05 -1.41 -3.66
C PRO A 36 6.61 -2.38 -4.77
N HIS A 37 6.64 -1.87 -6.01
CA HIS A 37 6.34 -2.59 -7.23
C HIS A 37 7.45 -3.60 -7.57
N PHE A 38 7.14 -4.61 -8.39
CA PHE A 38 8.11 -5.65 -8.74
C PHE A 38 8.99 -5.29 -9.95
N ASP A 39 8.52 -4.43 -10.85
CA ASP A 39 9.27 -4.00 -12.03
C ASP A 39 10.47 -3.13 -11.60
N PRO A 40 11.73 -3.58 -11.79
CA PRO A 40 12.92 -2.86 -11.35
C PRO A 40 13.08 -1.46 -11.95
N LYS A 41 12.37 -1.12 -13.04
CA LYS A 41 12.44 0.20 -13.70
C LYS A 41 11.65 1.29 -12.97
N ILE A 42 10.68 0.88 -12.16
CA ILE A 42 9.77 1.78 -11.42
C ILE A 42 9.76 1.49 -9.92
N SER A 43 10.35 0.36 -9.51
CA SER A 43 10.38 -0.10 -8.13
C SER A 43 11.38 0.66 -7.27
N SER A 44 11.00 0.98 -6.04
CA SER A 44 11.90 1.45 -4.99
C SER A 44 12.57 0.32 -4.20
N TRP A 45 12.35 -0.96 -4.58
CA TRP A 45 12.85 -2.13 -3.85
C TRP A 45 14.37 -2.14 -3.66
N ARG A 46 15.12 -1.54 -4.57
CA ARG A 46 16.58 -1.41 -4.45
C ARG A 46 17.04 -0.70 -3.18
N ASP A 47 16.21 0.20 -2.64
CA ASP A 47 16.50 0.96 -1.42
C ASP A 47 15.86 0.35 -0.18
N ALA A 48 15.21 -0.82 -0.30
CA ALA A 48 14.43 -1.42 0.79
C ALA A 48 15.28 -1.73 2.03
N GLN A 49 16.52 -2.22 1.87
CA GLN A 49 17.42 -2.46 3.01
C GLN A 49 17.72 -1.15 3.76
N ARG A 50 18.08 -0.10 3.03
CA ARG A 50 18.37 1.22 3.62
C ARG A 50 17.15 1.79 4.33
N LEU A 51 15.97 1.66 3.74
CA LEU A 51 14.71 2.08 4.34
C LEU A 51 14.45 1.31 5.65
N ILE A 52 14.62 -0.03 5.66
CA ILE A 52 14.45 -0.83 6.88
C ILE A 52 15.44 -0.41 7.96
N GLU A 53 16.71 -0.14 7.63
CA GLU A 53 17.70 0.37 8.57
C GLU A 53 17.28 1.70 9.21
N ILE A 54 16.78 2.64 8.40
CA ILE A 54 16.29 3.94 8.87
C ILE A 54 15.12 3.75 9.84
N PHE A 55 14.16 2.88 9.49
CA PHE A 55 13.03 2.56 10.37
C PHE A 55 13.46 1.83 11.64
N ALA A 56 14.51 1.00 11.60
CA ALA A 56 15.04 0.31 12.78
C ALA A 56 15.70 1.29 13.76
N GLY A 57 16.29 2.38 13.25
CA GLY A 57 16.99 3.42 14.00
C GLY A 57 16.10 4.48 14.68
N GLN A 58 14.80 4.48 14.43
CA GLN A 58 13.83 5.43 14.99
C GLN A 58 12.79 4.75 15.89
N ASP A 59 12.00 5.53 16.64
CA ASP A 59 10.99 5.02 17.59
C ASP A 59 9.60 5.68 17.47
N HIS A 60 9.32 6.37 16.38
CA HIS A 60 8.07 7.04 16.06
C HIS A 60 7.09 6.17 15.25
N TYR A 61 7.58 5.33 14.34
CA TYR A 61 6.77 4.52 13.42
C TYR A 61 7.01 3.02 13.58
N ASN A 62 5.97 2.24 13.34
CA ASN A 62 6.07 0.83 13.03
C ASN A 62 6.11 0.64 11.50
N LEU A 63 6.78 -0.40 11.01
CA LEU A 63 6.92 -0.68 9.58
C LEU A 63 6.37 -2.06 9.23
N ILE A 64 5.59 -2.14 8.17
CA ILE A 64 5.25 -3.38 7.48
C ILE A 64 5.89 -3.33 6.10
N VAL A 65 6.85 -4.22 5.84
CA VAL A 65 7.42 -4.44 4.51
C VAL A 65 6.63 -5.58 3.87
N ALA A 66 5.74 -5.23 2.94
CA ALA A 66 4.91 -6.18 2.22
C ALA A 66 4.90 -5.78 0.74
N PRO A 67 5.97 -6.09 -0.02
CA PRO A 67 6.08 -5.71 -1.42
C PRO A 67 5.05 -6.43 -2.29
N HIS A 68 4.97 -6.04 -3.57
CA HIS A 68 4.24 -6.84 -4.53
C HIS A 68 4.75 -8.30 -4.51
N ILE A 69 3.83 -9.29 -4.52
CA ILE A 69 4.17 -10.72 -4.36
C ILE A 69 5.22 -11.25 -5.36
N ARG A 70 5.36 -10.57 -6.49
CA ARG A 70 6.34 -10.89 -7.52
C ARG A 70 7.78 -10.50 -7.17
N ILE A 71 7.99 -9.70 -6.12
CA ILE A 71 9.34 -9.42 -5.61
C ILE A 71 9.99 -10.70 -5.08
N SER A 72 9.23 -11.56 -4.42
CA SER A 72 9.73 -12.84 -3.90
C SER A 72 9.69 -13.97 -4.91
N GLU A 73 9.17 -13.75 -6.13
CA GLU A 73 9.21 -14.76 -7.21
C GLU A 73 10.66 -15.08 -7.58
N GLY A 74 11.15 -16.23 -7.12
CA GLY A 74 12.50 -16.71 -7.39
C GLY A 74 13.52 -16.47 -6.28
N MET A 75 13.13 -15.83 -5.17
CA MET A 75 13.99 -15.79 -3.97
C MET A 75 14.15 -17.20 -3.41
N THR A 76 15.39 -17.56 -3.12
CA THR A 76 15.74 -18.78 -2.38
C THR A 76 15.32 -18.67 -0.92
N ALA A 77 15.22 -19.80 -0.23
CA ALA A 77 14.98 -19.81 1.21
C ALA A 77 16.06 -19.05 2.00
N HIS A 78 17.29 -19.02 1.51
CA HIS A 78 18.38 -18.28 2.12
C HIS A 78 18.17 -16.77 1.99
N GLU A 79 17.94 -16.27 0.78
CA GLU A 79 17.67 -14.84 0.55
C GLU A 79 16.44 -14.36 1.34
N MET A 80 15.37 -15.17 1.38
CA MET A 80 14.21 -14.86 2.23
C MET A 80 14.56 -14.79 3.71
N ALA A 81 15.42 -15.68 4.21
CA ALA A 81 15.85 -15.66 5.60
C ALA A 81 16.71 -14.41 5.91
N GLU A 82 17.54 -13.97 4.97
CA GLU A 82 18.31 -12.72 5.10
C GLU A 82 17.38 -11.50 5.21
N TRP A 83 16.34 -11.43 4.39
CA TRP A 83 15.34 -10.36 4.52
C TRP A 83 14.57 -10.43 5.84
N HIS A 84 14.10 -11.62 6.25
CA HIS A 84 13.39 -11.76 7.52
C HIS A 84 14.28 -11.43 8.73
N ALA A 85 15.61 -11.59 8.63
CA ALA A 85 16.55 -11.22 9.69
C ALA A 85 16.63 -9.71 9.92
N LEU A 86 16.19 -8.88 8.96
CA LEU A 86 16.07 -7.42 9.13
C LEU A 86 14.81 -7.01 9.93
N ALA A 87 13.90 -7.95 10.23
CA ALA A 87 12.72 -7.66 11.02
C ALA A 87 13.09 -7.31 12.47
N VAL A 88 12.31 -6.44 13.09
CA VAL A 88 12.50 -6.02 14.48
C VAL A 88 11.24 -6.41 15.26
N PRO A 89 11.34 -7.36 16.20
CA PRO A 89 10.18 -7.83 16.96
C PRO A 89 9.39 -6.67 17.57
N GLY A 90 8.09 -6.60 17.22
CA GLY A 90 7.18 -5.57 17.71
C GLY A 90 7.34 -4.18 17.08
N ARG A 91 8.22 -3.99 16.09
CA ARG A 91 8.39 -2.70 15.37
C ARG A 91 8.42 -2.82 13.84
N ILE A 92 9.00 -3.90 13.30
CA ILE A 92 9.13 -4.11 11.85
C ILE A 92 8.70 -5.53 11.51
N ILE A 93 7.68 -5.64 10.66
CA ILE A 93 7.21 -6.88 10.04
C ILE A 93 7.73 -6.91 8.60
N ILE A 94 8.26 -8.05 8.17
CA ILE A 94 8.65 -8.30 6.78
C ILE A 94 7.90 -9.55 6.32
N ASP A 95 7.12 -9.43 5.25
CA ASP A 95 6.27 -10.51 4.74
C ASP A 95 6.33 -10.59 3.21
N PHE A 96 6.56 -11.80 2.72
CA PHE A 96 6.66 -12.11 1.30
C PHE A 96 5.65 -13.17 0.82
N HIS A 97 4.89 -13.78 1.74
CA HIS A 97 4.11 -14.99 1.40
C HIS A 97 2.72 -15.07 2.04
N SER A 98 2.46 -14.33 3.12
CA SER A 98 1.19 -14.52 3.81
C SER A 98 0.01 -13.92 3.04
N ARG A 99 -1.20 -14.46 3.28
CA ARG A 99 -2.44 -13.93 2.68
C ARG A 99 -2.68 -12.45 3.02
N LYS A 100 -2.07 -11.94 4.10
CA LYS A 100 -2.19 -10.55 4.56
C LYS A 100 -1.72 -9.53 3.53
N MET A 101 -0.86 -9.94 2.59
CA MET A 101 -0.36 -9.12 1.50
C MET A 101 -1.44 -8.78 0.46
N VAL A 102 -2.50 -9.58 0.36
CA VAL A 102 -3.53 -9.46 -0.71
C VAL A 102 -4.97 -9.35 -0.20
N ASP A 103 -5.23 -9.70 1.07
CA ASP A 103 -6.56 -9.73 1.67
C ASP A 103 -6.96 -8.44 2.41
N MET A 104 -6.19 -7.37 2.24
CA MET A 104 -6.34 -6.05 2.88
C MET A 104 -5.94 -5.99 4.36
N SER A 105 -5.47 -7.08 4.97
CA SER A 105 -5.06 -7.07 6.38
C SER A 105 -4.00 -5.99 6.67
N TYR A 106 -2.95 -5.90 5.84
CA TYR A 106 -1.94 -4.86 6.03
C TYR A 106 -2.44 -3.47 5.68
N VAL A 107 -3.25 -3.35 4.62
CA VAL A 107 -3.86 -2.06 4.24
C VAL A 107 -4.71 -1.48 5.36
N LEU A 108 -5.49 -2.32 6.05
CA LEU A 108 -6.42 -1.90 7.10
C LEU A 108 -5.76 -1.74 8.47
N ALA A 109 -4.58 -2.32 8.65
CA ALA A 109 -3.76 -2.16 9.85
C ALA A 109 -2.75 -1.00 9.75
N SER A 110 -2.73 -0.25 8.65
CA SER A 110 -1.74 0.79 8.37
C SER A 110 -2.35 2.18 8.33
N ASP A 111 -1.63 3.17 8.87
CA ASP A 111 -2.03 4.57 8.91
C ASP A 111 -1.47 5.35 7.72
N ILE A 112 -0.31 4.93 7.21
CA ILE A 112 0.46 5.63 6.17
C ILE A 112 0.87 4.63 5.09
N TYR A 113 0.72 5.02 3.83
CA TYR A 113 1.26 4.26 2.71
C TYR A 113 2.63 4.78 2.32
N LEU A 114 3.57 3.88 2.07
CA LEU A 114 4.84 4.17 1.46
C LEU A 114 5.05 3.25 0.26
N GLY A 115 5.38 3.80 -0.90
CA GLY A 115 5.61 2.97 -2.07
C GLY A 115 6.27 3.70 -3.22
N ASP A 116 5.99 3.20 -4.41
CA ASP A 116 6.47 3.71 -5.68
C ASP A 116 5.29 3.80 -6.66
N VAL A 117 5.17 2.91 -7.63
CA VAL A 117 4.07 2.81 -8.58
C VAL A 117 3.36 1.46 -8.37
N SER A 118 2.39 1.40 -7.47
CA SER A 118 1.62 0.19 -7.17
C SER A 118 0.12 0.44 -7.19
N SER A 119 -0.66 -0.48 -7.76
CA SER A 119 -2.12 -0.40 -7.77
C SER A 119 -2.74 -0.55 -6.38
N GLN A 120 -2.01 -1.13 -5.42
CA GLN A 120 -2.46 -1.24 -4.03
C GLN A 120 -2.55 0.14 -3.35
N LEU A 121 -1.93 1.19 -3.91
CA LEU A 121 -2.17 2.57 -3.51
C LEU A 121 -3.66 2.91 -3.47
N TYR A 122 -4.41 2.55 -4.52
CA TYR A 122 -5.84 2.89 -4.61
C TYR A 122 -6.68 2.06 -3.64
N GLU A 123 -6.28 0.80 -3.38
CA GLU A 123 -6.90 -0.01 -2.32
C GLU A 123 -6.66 0.62 -0.94
N PHE A 124 -5.44 1.13 -0.69
CA PHE A 124 -5.13 1.86 0.52
C PHE A 124 -5.98 3.13 0.61
N LEU A 125 -6.10 3.90 -0.46
CA LEU A 125 -6.87 5.13 -0.50
C LEU A 125 -8.39 4.95 -0.47
N HIS A 126 -8.92 3.73 -0.39
CA HIS A 126 -10.36 3.52 -0.15
C HIS A 126 -10.89 4.29 1.06
N GLU A 127 -9.99 4.61 2.01
CA GLU A 127 -10.12 5.70 2.95
C GLU A 127 -8.93 6.67 2.76
N PRO A 128 -9.18 7.97 2.54
CA PRO A 128 -8.13 8.97 2.40
C PRO A 128 -7.20 8.97 3.62
N ARG A 129 -5.91 8.73 3.37
CA ARG A 129 -4.85 8.62 4.38
C ARG A 129 -3.53 9.16 3.83
N PRO A 130 -2.58 9.58 4.68
CA PRO A 130 -1.27 10.04 4.22
C PRO A 130 -0.55 9.00 3.36
N VAL A 131 0.05 9.46 2.26
CA VAL A 131 0.83 8.61 1.36
C VAL A 131 2.16 9.29 1.03
N ALA A 132 3.23 8.51 1.01
CA ALA A 132 4.57 8.93 0.63
C ALA A 132 5.13 8.00 -0.45
N PHE A 133 6.05 8.52 -1.25
CA PHE A 133 6.69 7.77 -2.33
C PHE A 133 8.20 7.92 -2.29
N LEU A 134 8.91 6.89 -2.73
CA LEU A 134 10.37 6.91 -2.86
C LEU A 134 10.78 6.90 -4.33
N ASN A 135 11.42 7.98 -4.78
CA ASN A 135 11.94 8.12 -6.14
C ASN A 135 13.35 7.54 -6.30
N SER A 136 13.50 6.23 -6.09
CA SER A 136 14.78 5.51 -6.21
C SER A 136 15.49 5.64 -7.57
N HIS A 137 14.78 6.08 -8.60
CA HIS A 137 15.29 6.25 -9.96
C HIS A 137 15.55 7.71 -10.33
N GLN A 138 15.29 8.65 -9.42
CA GLN A 138 15.44 10.10 -9.63
C GLN A 138 14.78 10.59 -10.92
N VAL A 139 13.60 10.02 -11.24
CA VAL A 139 12.88 10.37 -12.46
C VAL A 139 12.20 11.74 -12.34
N HIS A 140 12.11 12.44 -13.46
CA HIS A 140 11.24 13.61 -13.62
C HIS A 140 9.79 13.14 -13.76
N TRP A 141 9.14 12.88 -12.63
CA TRP A 141 7.85 12.19 -12.57
C TRP A 141 6.63 13.09 -12.80
N ALA A 142 6.76 14.41 -12.60
CA ALA A 142 5.62 15.33 -12.56
C ALA A 142 4.72 15.19 -13.79
N ASP A 143 5.28 15.21 -14.99
CA ASP A 143 4.51 15.17 -16.24
C ASP A 143 4.34 13.75 -16.82
N ASP A 144 4.76 12.72 -16.08
CA ASP A 144 4.70 11.33 -16.54
C ASP A 144 3.49 10.61 -15.95
N PRO A 145 2.54 10.14 -16.79
CA PRO A 145 1.30 9.51 -16.32
C PRO A 145 1.52 8.22 -15.54
N ARG A 146 2.68 7.56 -15.66
CA ARG A 146 3.03 6.38 -14.87
C ARG A 146 3.13 6.69 -13.38
N TYR A 147 3.44 7.94 -13.04
CA TYR A 147 3.61 8.43 -11.68
C TYR A 147 2.45 9.33 -11.23
N ALA A 148 1.29 9.28 -11.91
CA ALA A 148 0.14 10.10 -11.55
C ALA A 148 -0.25 9.98 -10.07
N GLY A 149 -0.12 8.78 -9.49
CA GLY A 149 -0.37 8.52 -8.07
C GLY A 149 0.54 9.29 -7.11
N TRP A 150 1.73 9.73 -7.55
CA TRP A 150 2.66 10.50 -6.72
C TRP A 150 2.15 11.89 -6.37
N ARG A 151 1.21 12.42 -7.15
CA ARG A 151 0.53 13.69 -6.85
C ARG A 151 -0.38 13.60 -5.62
N LEU A 152 -0.72 12.40 -5.18
CA LEU A 152 -1.63 12.15 -4.06
C LEU A 152 -0.93 12.24 -2.69
N GLY A 153 0.38 12.51 -2.66
CA GLY A 153 1.17 12.62 -1.44
C GLY A 153 2.54 13.24 -1.66
N SER A 154 3.48 12.93 -0.76
CA SER A 154 4.83 13.49 -0.77
C SER A 154 5.85 12.54 -1.40
N VAL A 155 6.85 13.05 -2.12
CA VAL A 155 7.83 12.24 -2.85
C VAL A 155 9.24 12.53 -2.34
N ALA A 156 9.91 11.50 -1.81
CA ALA A 156 11.31 11.54 -1.42
C ALA A 156 12.20 11.36 -2.66
N THR A 157 13.30 12.11 -2.73
CA THR A 157 14.32 11.95 -3.79
C THR A 157 15.23 10.75 -3.57
N ASP A 158 15.35 10.30 -2.33
CA ASP A 158 16.22 9.22 -1.87
C ASP A 158 15.72 8.70 -0.50
N ALA A 159 16.26 7.57 -0.07
CA ALA A 159 15.82 6.91 1.15
C ALA A 159 16.18 7.67 2.44
N ASP A 160 17.24 8.50 2.44
CA ASP A 160 17.71 9.18 3.64
C ASP A 160 16.72 10.27 4.11
N ASN A 161 15.95 10.83 3.19
CA ASN A 161 14.92 11.83 3.46
C ASN A 161 13.53 11.23 3.73
N ILE A 162 13.41 9.90 3.89
CA ILE A 162 12.10 9.24 3.88
C ILE A 162 11.24 9.56 5.10
N LEU A 163 11.84 9.71 6.29
CA LEU A 163 11.09 10.04 7.51
C LEU A 163 10.53 11.46 7.45
N ASP A 164 11.31 12.41 6.95
CA ASP A 164 10.86 13.80 6.75
C ASP A 164 9.77 13.87 5.69
N THR A 165 9.89 13.08 4.62
CA THR A 165 8.86 12.98 3.57
C THR A 165 7.55 12.41 4.11
N ILE A 166 7.63 11.38 4.96
CA ILE A 166 6.44 10.82 5.63
C ILE A 166 5.80 11.86 6.56
N HIS A 167 6.61 12.58 7.33
CA HIS A 167 6.12 13.65 8.19
C HIS A 167 5.41 14.74 7.38
N GLN A 168 5.99 15.16 6.24
CA GLN A 168 5.35 16.09 5.31
C GLN A 168 4.03 15.54 4.77
N ALA A 169 3.99 14.26 4.36
CA ALA A 169 2.78 13.62 3.86
C ALA A 169 1.64 13.65 4.90
N VAL A 170 1.96 13.44 6.18
CA VAL A 170 1.01 13.54 7.29
C VAL A 170 0.52 14.98 7.46
N MET A 171 1.42 15.96 7.47
CA MET A 171 1.09 17.36 7.67
C MET A 171 0.25 17.96 6.52
N GLU A 172 0.53 17.55 5.29
CA GLU A 172 -0.17 18.05 4.09
C GLU A 172 -1.42 17.23 3.73
N HIS A 173 -1.66 16.10 4.40
CA HIS A 173 -2.76 15.18 4.06
C HIS A 173 -4.14 15.85 3.92
N PRO A 174 -4.54 16.81 4.78
CA PRO A 174 -5.83 17.49 4.60
C PRO A 174 -6.03 18.10 3.21
N GLY A 175 -4.95 18.59 2.57
CA GLY A 175 -4.98 19.15 1.22
C GLY A 175 -4.94 18.12 0.09
N ARG A 176 -4.82 16.82 0.41
CA ARG A 176 -4.78 15.71 -0.56
C ARG A 176 -6.07 14.88 -0.59
N ILE A 177 -6.98 15.08 0.37
CA ILE A 177 -8.17 14.23 0.54
C ILE A 177 -9.02 14.19 -0.73
N GLU A 178 -9.37 15.35 -1.29
CA GLU A 178 -10.22 15.42 -2.48
C GLU A 178 -9.59 14.75 -3.71
N ASP A 179 -8.29 14.97 -3.94
CA ASP A 179 -7.54 14.31 -5.02
C ASP A 179 -7.48 12.79 -4.82
N GLN A 180 -7.31 12.33 -3.58
CA GLN A 180 -7.29 10.91 -3.24
C GLN A 180 -8.64 10.25 -3.51
N GLU A 181 -9.75 10.89 -3.11
CA GLU A 181 -11.10 10.41 -3.39
C GLU A 181 -11.38 10.34 -4.89
N ALA A 182 -11.05 11.40 -5.63
CA ALA A 182 -11.20 11.44 -7.09
C ALA A 182 -10.36 10.35 -7.79
N ALA A 183 -9.15 10.09 -7.30
CA ALA A 183 -8.29 9.04 -7.84
C ALA A 183 -8.87 7.63 -7.61
N VAL A 184 -9.47 7.38 -6.45
CA VAL A 184 -10.15 6.11 -6.15
C VAL A 184 -11.39 5.92 -7.02
N ASP A 185 -12.19 6.97 -7.19
CA ASP A 185 -13.36 6.95 -8.07
C ASP A 185 -12.95 6.69 -9.52
N ASN A 186 -11.85 7.27 -9.98
CA ASN A 186 -11.30 6.99 -11.30
C ASN A 186 -10.78 5.55 -11.42
N ALA A 187 -10.12 5.02 -10.38
CA ALA A 187 -9.54 3.68 -10.41
C ALA A 187 -10.59 2.56 -10.36
N PHE A 188 -11.64 2.73 -9.55
CA PHE A 188 -12.60 1.66 -9.25
C PHE A 188 -14.02 1.93 -9.72
N GLY A 189 -14.33 3.16 -10.14
CA GLY A 189 -15.68 3.58 -10.50
C GLY A 189 -16.67 3.39 -9.35
N ASP A 190 -17.94 3.16 -9.69
CA ASP A 190 -18.92 2.72 -8.70
C ASP A 190 -18.60 1.28 -8.25
N TRP A 191 -17.92 1.16 -7.11
CA TRP A 191 -17.66 -0.12 -6.46
C TRP A 191 -18.75 -0.48 -5.45
N ARG A 192 -19.61 0.44 -5.01
CA ARG A 192 -20.66 0.14 -4.01
C ARG A 192 -21.73 -0.72 -4.65
N GLY A 193 -22.04 -1.88 -4.06
CA GLY A 193 -22.95 -2.84 -4.67
C GLY A 193 -22.31 -3.72 -5.75
N ALA A 194 -21.00 -3.67 -5.95
CA ALA A 194 -20.34 -4.44 -7.00
C ALA A 194 -20.54 -5.95 -6.86
N SER A 195 -20.60 -6.49 -5.64
CA SER A 195 -20.86 -7.91 -5.42
C SER A 195 -22.26 -8.31 -5.88
N VAL A 196 -23.26 -7.45 -5.64
CA VAL A 196 -24.65 -7.68 -6.03
C VAL A 196 -24.78 -7.62 -7.55
N ARG A 197 -24.26 -6.56 -8.19
CA ARG A 197 -24.23 -6.44 -9.65
C ARG A 197 -23.52 -7.62 -10.31
N GLY A 198 -22.42 -8.09 -9.71
CA GLY A 198 -21.70 -9.27 -10.17
C GLY A 198 -22.55 -10.54 -10.10
N ALA A 199 -23.21 -10.77 -8.96
CA ALA A 199 -24.10 -11.92 -8.78
C ALA A 199 -25.29 -11.89 -9.75
N GLU A 200 -25.93 -10.72 -9.95
CA GLU A 200 -27.04 -10.54 -10.90
C GLU A 200 -26.60 -10.80 -12.35
N ALA A 201 -25.41 -10.35 -12.74
CA ALA A 201 -24.88 -10.59 -14.08
C ALA A 201 -24.62 -12.08 -14.33
N ILE A 202 -24.09 -12.79 -13.33
CA ILE A 202 -23.89 -14.25 -13.39
C ILE A 202 -25.25 -14.97 -13.42
N GLY A 203 -26.20 -14.59 -12.55
CA GLY A 203 -27.55 -15.17 -12.51
C GLY A 203 -28.27 -15.01 -13.84
N THR A 204 -28.25 -13.81 -14.42
CA THR A 204 -28.81 -13.53 -15.74
C THR A 204 -28.19 -14.41 -16.84
N PHE A 205 -26.87 -14.62 -16.80
CA PHE A 205 -26.19 -15.49 -17.77
C PHE A 205 -26.60 -16.96 -17.62
N LEU A 206 -26.86 -17.41 -16.38
CA LEU A 206 -27.28 -18.76 -16.07
C LEU A 206 -28.79 -18.99 -16.19
N GLY A 207 -29.60 -17.93 -16.36
CA GLY A 207 -31.06 -18.00 -16.42
C GLY A 207 -31.74 -18.20 -15.06
N LEU A 208 -31.12 -17.70 -13.98
CA LEU A 208 -31.66 -17.70 -12.61
C LEU A 208 -32.54 -16.49 -12.33
#